data_AF-A0AAU2PAB3-F1
#
_entry.id   AF-A0AAU2PAB3-F1
#
_cell.length_a   1.000
_cell.length_b   1.000
_cell.length_c   1.000
_cell.angle_alpha   90.00
_cell.angle_beta   90.00
_cell.angle_gamma   90.00
#
_symmetry.space_group_name_H-M   'P 1'
#
loop_
_entity.id
_entity.type
_entity.pdbx_description
1 polymer ?
#
loop_
_entity_poly.entity_id
_entity_poly.type
_entity_poly.pdbx_seq_one_letter_code
_entity_poly.pdbx_strand_id
1 'polypeptide(L)' 'MALTNKDPHNAREMAAVILLGLRIERRKARGKPTKRLENRADRIREEAQTREDAKRRK' A
#
# COMPACT_ATOMS: atom_id res chain seq x y z
N MET A 1 0.31 15.72 -2.09
CA MET A 1 1.44 15.78 -3.05
C MET A 1 1.75 14.37 -3.51
N ALA A 2 1.74 14.14 -4.82
CA ALA A 2 2.30 12.92 -5.41
C ALA A 2 3.83 13.03 -5.32
N LEU A 3 4.50 11.99 -4.81
CA LEU A 3 5.96 11.98 -4.71
C LEU A 3 6.62 11.74 -6.09
N THR A 4 5.85 11.35 -7.10
CA THR A 4 6.26 11.38 -8.51
C THR A 4 5.04 11.64 -9.39
N ASN A 5 5.24 12.26 -10.56
CA ASN A 5 4.16 12.62 -11.51
C ASN A 5 3.43 11.41 -12.13
N LYS A 6 3.81 10.19 -11.75
CA LYS A 6 3.33 8.90 -12.28
C LYS A 6 3.09 7.82 -11.21
N ASP A 7 3.06 8.17 -9.91
CA ASP A 7 2.73 7.17 -8.90
C ASP A 7 1.21 7.11 -8.68
N PRO A 8 0.61 5.90 -8.75
CA PRO A 8 -0.80 5.70 -8.37
C PRO A 8 -1.03 6.10 -6.90
N HIS A 9 0.05 6.11 -6.11
CA HIS A 9 0.07 6.39 -4.69
C HIS A 9 0.20 7.88 -4.40
N ASN A 10 -0.67 8.37 -3.52
CA ASN A 10 -0.37 9.61 -2.81
C ASN A 10 0.71 9.35 -1.73
N ALA A 11 1.43 10.40 -1.31
CA ALA A 11 2.49 10.30 -0.29
C ALA A 11 2.05 9.53 0.98
N ARG A 12 0.76 9.64 1.33
CA ARG A 12 0.15 9.01 2.50
C ARG A 12 0.02 7.50 2.34
N GLU A 13 -0.34 7.02 1.15
CA GLU A 13 -0.46 5.59 0.83
C GLU A 13 0.90 4.91 0.78
N MET A 14 1.90 5.56 0.18
CA MET A 14 3.28 5.09 0.24
C MET A 14 3.76 4.93 1.69
N ALA A 15 3.56 5.96 2.52
CA ALA A 15 3.92 5.89 3.93
C ALA A 15 3.18 4.76 4.67
N ALA A 16 1.90 4.54 4.35
CA ALA A 16 1.10 3.45 4.92
C ALA A 16 1.63 2.06 4.52
N VAL A 17 1.97 1.85 3.25
CA VAL A 17 2.54 0.57 2.75
C VAL A 17 3.88 0.29 3.41
N ILE A 18 4.77 1.28 3.52
CA ILE A 18 6.07 1.14 4.20
C ILE A 18 5.88 0.78 5.68
N LEU A 19 4.98 1.47 6.38
CA LEU A 19 4.65 1.17 7.78
C LEU A 19 4.09 -0.25 7.96
N LEU A 20 3.23 -0.69 7.03
CA LEU A 20 2.70 -2.06 7.04
C LEU A 20 3.82 -3.09 6.82
N GLY A 21 4.73 -2.86 5.89
CA GLY A 21 5.91 -3.70 5.66
C GLY A 21 6.78 -3.86 6.91
N LEU A 22 7.13 -2.75 7.57
CA LEU A 22 7.88 -2.78 8.83
C LEU A 22 7.14 -3.55 9.94
N ARG A 23 5.81 -3.44 9.98
CA ARG A 23 4.98 -4.13 10.98
C ARG A 23 4.83 -5.62 10.69
N ILE A 24 4.83 -6.00 9.42
CA ILE A 24 4.85 -7.40 8.96
C ILE A 24 6.17 -8.05 9.36
N GLU A 25 7.30 -7.43 9.04
CA GLU A 25 8.64 -7.93 9.42
C GLU A 25 8.76 -8.13 10.93
N ARG A 26 8.36 -7.13 11.72
CA ARG A 26 8.33 -7.26 13.19
C ARG A 26 7.42 -8.38 13.69
N ARG A 27 6.33 -8.70 12.99
CA ARG A 27 5.42 -9.80 13.37
C ARG A 27 5.95 -11.16 12.95
N LYS A 28 6.54 -11.27 11.75
CA LYS A 28 7.22 -12.48 11.28
C LYS A 28 8.33 -12.89 12.24
N ALA A 29 9.17 -11.93 12.68
CA ALA A 29 10.21 -12.16 13.68
C ALA A 29 9.67 -12.66 15.04
N ARG A 30 8.40 -12.41 15.34
CA ARG A 30 7.72 -12.86 16.57
C ARG A 30 6.85 -14.10 16.35
N GLY A 31 6.88 -14.73 15.18
CA GLY A 31 6.02 -15.86 14.82
C GLY A 31 4.52 -15.52 14.78
N LYS A 32 4.15 -14.23 14.66
CA LYS A 32 2.75 -13.80 14.68
C LYS A 32 2.16 -13.75 13.28
N PRO A 33 0.86 -14.06 13.12
CA PRO A 33 0.20 -14.01 11.82
C PRO A 33 0.20 -12.59 11.23
N THR A 34 0.54 -12.51 9.93
CA THR A 34 0.67 -11.26 9.17
C THR A 34 -0.42 -11.05 8.12
N LYS A 35 -1.24 -12.08 7.84
CA LYS A 35 -2.29 -12.07 6.81
C LYS A 35 -3.18 -10.81 6.80
N ARG A 36 -3.58 -10.31 7.98
CA ARG A 36 -4.39 -9.07 8.09
C ARG A 36 -3.65 -7.81 7.62
N LEU A 37 -2.33 -7.75 7.81
CA LEU A 37 -1.51 -6.61 7.39
C LEU A 37 -1.20 -6.68 5.90
N GLU A 38 -0.96 -7.89 5.39
CA GLU A 38 -0.77 -8.17 3.96
C GLU A 38 -2.02 -7.78 3.17
N ASN A 39 -3.20 -8.27 3.56
CA ASN A 39 -4.48 -7.87 2.94
C ASN A 39 -4.71 -6.36 2.96
N ARG A 40 -4.18 -5.65 3.96
CA ARG A 40 -4.32 -4.19 4.06
C ARG A 40 -3.37 -3.46 3.12
N ALA A 41 -2.18 -4.00 2.90
CA ALA A 41 -1.25 -3.49 1.89
C ALA A 41 -1.81 -3.73 0.47
N ASP A 42 -2.41 -4.89 0.24
CA ASP A 42 -3.03 -5.23 -1.05
C ASP A 42 -4.21 -4.31 -1.36
N ARG A 43 -5.09 -4.04 -0.39
CA ARG A 43 -6.18 -3.06 -0.55
C ARG A 43 -5.69 -1.68 -0.97
N ILE A 44 -4.62 -1.18 -0.35
CA ILE A 44 -4.07 0.14 -0.70
C ILE A 44 -3.56 0.14 -2.14
N ARG A 45 -2.96 -0.97 -2.59
CA ARG A 45 -2.52 -1.12 -3.99
C ARG A 45 -3.69 -1.19 -4.95
N GLU A 46 -4.71 -1.97 -4.65
CA GLU A 46 -5.93 -2.07 -5.46
C GLU A 46 -6.66 -0.72 -5.59
N GLU A 47 -6.82 0.01 -4.48
CA GLU A 47 -7.44 1.35 -4.47
C GLU A 47 -6.64 2.37 -5.29
N ALA A 48 -5.31 2.28 -5.28
CA ALA A 48 -4.45 3.12 -6.08
C ALA A 48 -4.51 2.76 -7.57
N GLN A 49 -4.48 1.47 -7.89
CA GLN A 49 -4.63 0.97 -9.26
C GLN A 49 -5.99 1.37 -9.85
N THR A 50 -7.07 1.20 -9.08
CA THR A 50 -8.43 1.58 -9.49
C THR A 50 -8.52 3.07 -9.85
N ARG A 51 -7.82 3.94 -9.11
CA ARG A 51 -7.77 5.38 -9.41
C ARG A 51 -6.96 5.70 -10.65
N GLU A 52 -5.85 5.00 -10.89
CA GLU A 52 -5.11 5.13 -12.14
C GLU A 52 -5.93 4.64 -13.34
N ASP A 53 -6.56 3.49 -13.22
CA ASP A 53 -7.40 2.93 -14.28
C ASP A 53 -8.59 3.86 -14.58
N ALA A 54 -9.18 4.48 -13.55
CA ALA A 54 -10.22 5.50 -13.71
C ALA A 54 -9.71 6.77 -14.41
N LYS A 55 -8.49 7.21 -14.14
CA LYS A 55 -7.85 8.33 -14.86
C LYS A 55 -7.51 7.97 -16.30
N ARG A 56 -7.06 6.75 -16.56
CA ARG A 56 -6.72 6.26 -17.91
C ARG A 56 -7.94 6.07 -18.80
N ARG A 57 -9.11 5.80 -18.21
CA ARG A 57 -10.39 5.64 -18.94
C ARG A 57 -11.09 6.97 -19.25
N LYS A 58 -10.61 8.10 -18.74
CA LYS A 58 -11.18 9.44 -18.96
C LYS A 58 -10.36 10.21 -19.98
#